data_AF-A0A7S7ETZ3-F1
#
_entry.id   AF-A0A7S7ETZ3-F1
#
_cell.length_a   1.000
_cell.length_b   1.000
_cell.length_c   1.000
_cell.angle_alpha   90.00
_cell.angle_beta   90.00
_cell.angle_gamma   90.00
#
_symmetry.space_group_name_H-M   'P 1'
#
loop_
_entity.id
_entity.type
_entity.pdbx_description
1 polymer ?
#
loop_
_entity_poly.entity_id
_entity_poly.type
_entity_poly.pdbx_seq_one_letter_code
_entity_poly.pdbx_strand_id
1 'polypeptide(L)'
;MVKKRIVIFLILSLFVFLCSGCTKEVKDKETTISFQGVDYTGLYTGIFENGLPQGNGEFNYNKESQYLNYKGSFAEGNLSAQGILETNLYKFKFADVERIGEYKGDLVDGIPNGYGTFTTQNSQKIEYTYEGEWKDGLFDGQGTTKWDDPEAESQIGTYKQGKYVPEFYEMLSNLSGRPSMPFTLPDISYNFLKQHQDLFAVNTYDAIAPYLDGTIEYKHLQKTPGKYGDKIISVNSKIQQIFENVVDDDWSKYSYTSLLVSDGDYNYYWVYYPGTCEYFEGDRVCVYGLPIGSSGFDNIGGGTTLVQVLAGSALLPI
;
A
#
# COMPACT_ATOMS: atom_id res chain seq x y z
N MET A 1 70.62 61.27 -22.40
CA MET A 1 69.58 61.22 -21.34
C MET A 1 68.43 60.37 -21.83
N VAL A 2 68.28 59.12 -21.37
CA VAL A 2 67.00 58.45 -21.05
C VAL A 2 67.35 57.29 -20.10
N LYS A 3 66.79 57.32 -18.89
CA LYS A 3 66.96 56.32 -17.83
C LYS A 3 66.17 55.04 -18.18
N LYS A 4 66.82 53.88 -18.22
CA LYS A 4 66.13 52.58 -18.18
C LYS A 4 65.83 52.23 -16.72
N ARG A 5 64.54 52.16 -16.37
CA ARG A 5 64.04 51.69 -15.07
C ARG A 5 64.10 50.17 -15.04
N ILE A 6 64.75 49.62 -14.01
CA ILE A 6 64.71 48.20 -13.67
C ILE A 6 63.43 47.98 -12.86
N VAL A 7 62.53 47.14 -13.36
CA VAL A 7 61.33 46.69 -12.63
C VAL A 7 61.68 45.37 -11.97
N ILE A 8 61.70 45.35 -10.63
CA ILE A 8 61.83 44.15 -9.81
C ILE A 8 60.43 43.56 -9.66
N PHE A 9 60.18 42.39 -10.23
CA PHE A 9 58.98 41.60 -9.96
C PHE A 9 59.20 40.80 -8.67
N LEU A 10 58.47 41.15 -7.60
CA LEU A 10 58.29 40.29 -6.45
C LEU A 10 57.35 39.15 -6.85
N ILE A 11 57.87 37.92 -6.86
CA ILE A 11 57.05 36.71 -6.97
C ILE A 11 56.47 36.45 -5.58
N LEU A 12 55.19 36.78 -5.39
CA LEU A 12 54.41 36.39 -4.23
C LEU A 12 54.03 34.91 -4.42
N SER A 13 54.79 34.00 -3.81
CA SER A 13 54.44 32.58 -3.77
C SER A 13 53.19 32.39 -2.91
N LEU A 14 52.03 32.33 -3.55
CA LEU A 14 50.77 31.92 -2.94
C LEU A 14 50.90 30.44 -2.56
N PHE A 15 51.20 30.17 -1.28
CA PHE A 15 51.10 28.83 -0.71
C PHE A 15 49.60 28.48 -0.67
N VAL A 16 49.11 27.83 -1.72
CA VAL A 16 47.83 27.12 -1.67
C VAL A 16 48.09 25.90 -0.78
N PHE A 17 47.73 26.02 0.50
CA PHE A 17 47.54 24.86 1.36
C PHE A 17 46.37 24.07 0.75
N LEU A 18 46.70 23.10 -0.10
CA LEU A 18 45.84 21.95 -0.33
C LEU A 18 45.76 21.27 1.03
N CYS A 19 44.75 21.62 1.83
CA CYS A 19 44.30 20.78 2.92
C CYS A 19 43.80 19.49 2.28
N SER A 20 44.73 18.57 2.01
CA SER A 20 44.40 17.17 1.79
C SER A 20 43.77 16.69 3.09
N GLY A 21 42.45 16.78 3.17
CA GLY A 21 41.67 16.13 4.21
C GLY A 21 42.19 14.72 4.35
N CYS A 22 42.59 14.32 5.56
CA CYS A 22 43.03 12.96 5.81
C CYS A 22 41.83 12.03 5.64
N THR A 23 41.55 11.59 4.43
CA THR A 23 40.67 10.46 4.17
C THR A 23 41.34 9.21 4.73
N LYS A 24 40.71 8.59 5.72
CA LYS A 24 41.19 7.34 6.32
C LYS A 24 40.04 6.38 6.41
N GLU A 25 40.29 5.15 5.99
CA GLU A 25 39.41 4.04 6.35
C GLU A 25 39.58 3.77 7.85
N VAL A 26 38.48 3.69 8.57
CA VAL A 26 38.45 3.47 10.02
C VAL A 26 37.62 2.23 10.32
N LYS A 27 37.96 1.57 11.43
CA LYS A 27 37.23 0.42 11.94
C LYS A 27 36.83 0.67 13.38
N ASP A 28 35.57 0.38 13.71
CA ASP A 28 34.98 0.50 15.05
C ASP A 28 35.27 1.86 15.71
N LYS A 29 35.30 2.93 14.90
CA LYS A 29 35.57 4.27 15.37
C LYS A 29 34.30 4.84 15.98
N GLU A 30 34.37 5.26 17.23
CA GLU A 30 33.27 5.99 17.86
C GLU A 30 32.99 7.30 17.11
N THR A 31 31.73 7.51 16.76
CA THR A 31 31.24 8.73 16.11
C THR A 31 29.76 8.93 16.45
N THR A 32 29.25 10.11 16.14
CA THR A 32 27.85 10.48 16.36
C THR A 32 27.21 10.77 15.01
N ILE A 33 26.04 10.19 14.77
CA ILE A 33 25.19 10.50 13.61
C ILE A 33 23.86 11.06 14.11
N SER A 34 23.18 11.87 13.28
CA SER A 34 21.81 12.31 13.56
C SER A 34 20.82 11.48 12.76
N PHE A 35 19.81 10.93 13.43
CA PHE A 35 18.72 10.18 12.81
C PHE A 35 17.38 10.67 13.36
N GLN A 36 16.49 11.13 12.47
CA GLN A 36 15.21 11.75 12.83
C GLN A 36 15.32 12.84 13.92
N GLY A 37 16.38 13.65 13.85
CA GLY A 37 16.65 14.75 14.77
C GLY A 37 17.17 14.32 16.15
N VAL A 38 17.59 13.06 16.31
CA VAL A 38 18.21 12.54 17.53
C VAL A 38 19.62 12.08 17.23
N ASP A 39 20.56 12.48 18.09
CA ASP A 39 21.97 12.12 17.95
C ASP A 39 22.25 10.78 18.63
N TYR A 40 22.90 9.88 17.88
CA TYR A 40 23.27 8.53 18.32
C TYR A 40 24.79 8.37 18.24
N THR A 41 25.42 8.09 19.38
CA THR A 41 26.86 7.78 19.43
C THR A 41 27.07 6.28 19.38
N GLY A 42 27.72 5.81 18.32
CA GLY A 42 27.94 4.39 18.05
C GLY A 42 29.27 4.13 17.37
N LEU A 43 29.45 2.89 16.91
CA LEU A 43 30.67 2.44 16.23
C LEU A 43 30.49 2.54 14.71
N TYR A 44 31.43 3.20 14.05
CA TYR A 44 31.47 3.35 12.60
C TYR A 44 32.68 2.64 11.98
N THR A 45 32.43 1.94 10.88
CA THR A 45 33.45 1.33 10.02
C THR A 45 33.23 1.78 8.58
N GLY A 46 34.25 2.39 7.96
CA GLY A 46 34.14 2.93 6.61
C GLY A 46 35.09 4.09 6.35
N ILE A 47 34.79 4.92 5.36
CA ILE A 47 35.61 6.09 5.00
C ILE A 47 35.31 7.24 5.97
N PHE A 48 36.35 7.78 6.59
CA PHE A 48 36.26 8.91 7.50
C PHE A 48 37.08 10.07 6.94
N GLU A 49 36.45 11.21 6.71
CA GLU A 49 37.10 12.39 6.16
C GLU A 49 36.71 13.64 6.96
N ASN A 50 37.69 14.49 7.26
CA ASN A 50 37.49 15.74 7.99
C ASN A 50 36.72 15.58 9.31
N GLY A 51 36.87 14.41 9.96
CA GLY A 51 36.21 14.12 11.23
C GLY A 51 34.81 13.53 11.12
N LEU A 52 34.33 13.23 9.91
CA LEU A 52 32.97 12.75 9.65
C LEU A 52 32.95 11.46 8.80
N PRO A 53 31.94 10.59 9.00
CA PRO A 53 31.62 9.52 8.05
C PRO A 53 31.40 10.04 6.63
N GLN A 54 31.95 9.34 5.65
CA GLN A 54 31.80 9.63 4.22
C GLN A 54 31.73 8.33 3.42
N GLY A 55 31.19 8.39 2.20
CA GLY A 55 31.12 7.26 1.29
C GLY A 55 30.44 6.03 1.90
N ASN A 56 30.76 4.83 1.43
CA ASN A 56 30.15 3.62 1.98
C ASN A 56 30.71 3.28 3.37
N GLY A 57 29.83 2.90 4.28
CA GLY A 57 30.20 2.44 5.61
C GLY A 57 29.06 1.74 6.36
N GLU A 58 29.37 1.37 7.59
CA GLU A 58 28.46 0.73 8.53
C GLU A 58 28.51 1.49 9.85
N PHE A 59 27.34 1.81 10.41
CA PHE A 59 27.18 2.42 11.71
C PHE A 59 26.32 1.51 12.60
N ASN A 60 26.79 1.26 13.82
CA ASN A 60 26.11 0.43 14.79
C ASN A 60 25.98 1.18 16.13
N TYR A 61 24.75 1.47 16.53
CA TYR A 61 24.39 1.95 17.85
C TYR A 61 23.65 0.86 18.60
N ASN A 62 24.08 0.57 19.82
CA ASN A 62 23.40 -0.35 20.72
C ASN A 62 23.49 0.19 22.15
N LYS A 63 22.34 0.39 22.79
CA LYS A 63 22.25 0.81 24.19
C LYS A 63 21.03 0.18 24.83
N GLU A 64 21.25 -0.67 25.83
CA GLU A 64 20.18 -1.45 26.47
C GLU A 64 19.39 -2.26 25.42
N SER A 65 18.09 -2.01 25.26
CA SER A 65 17.24 -2.63 24.23
C SER A 65 17.16 -1.82 22.94
N GLN A 66 17.72 -0.60 22.89
CA GLN A 66 17.66 0.28 21.73
C GLN A 66 18.82 -0.04 20.77
N TYR A 67 18.52 -0.09 19.48
CA TYR A 67 19.53 -0.30 18.46
C TYR A 67 19.24 0.49 17.18
N LEU A 68 20.30 0.86 16.47
CA LEU A 68 20.25 1.48 15.15
C LEU A 68 21.48 0.99 14.38
N ASN A 69 21.23 0.13 13.40
CA ASN A 69 22.25 -0.44 12.54
C ASN A 69 21.97 0.06 11.11
N TYR A 70 22.92 0.78 10.54
CA TYR A 70 22.84 1.30 9.18
C TYR A 70 24.03 0.86 8.37
N LYS A 71 23.77 0.42 7.14
CA LYS A 71 24.79 0.09 6.14
C LYS A 71 24.46 0.80 4.84
N GLY A 72 25.33 1.70 4.40
CA GLY A 72 25.07 2.47 3.20
C GLY A 72 26.03 3.62 3.01
N SER A 73 25.59 4.59 2.21
CA SER A 73 26.36 5.79 1.89
C SER A 73 26.22 6.88 2.95
N PHE A 74 27.32 7.54 3.27
CA PHE A 74 27.40 8.68 4.17
C PHE A 74 27.89 9.93 3.43
N ALA A 75 27.31 11.08 3.75
CA ALA A 75 27.74 12.37 3.26
C ALA A 75 27.75 13.38 4.42
N GLU A 76 28.91 13.95 4.72
CA GLU A 76 29.10 14.92 5.81
C GLU A 76 28.57 14.40 7.17
N GLY A 77 28.77 13.10 7.43
CA GLY A 77 28.32 12.44 8.66
C GLY A 77 26.84 12.05 8.71
N ASN A 78 26.06 12.35 7.67
CA ASN A 78 24.65 11.97 7.56
C ASN A 78 24.48 10.74 6.67
N LEU A 79 23.42 9.98 6.90
CA LEU A 79 22.95 8.95 5.97
C LEU A 79 22.60 9.64 4.64
N SER A 80 23.03 9.08 3.52
CA SER A 80 22.91 9.68 2.20
C SER A 80 22.74 8.61 1.14
N ALA A 81 22.26 8.98 -0.05
CA ALA A 81 22.05 8.08 -1.17
C ALA A 81 21.39 6.78 -0.69
N GLN A 82 21.86 5.61 -1.12
CA GLN A 82 21.26 4.33 -0.74
C GLN A 82 21.86 3.76 0.55
N GLY A 83 21.01 3.11 1.34
CA GLY A 83 21.43 2.23 2.44
C GLY A 83 20.32 1.34 2.96
N ILE A 84 20.66 0.47 3.90
CA ILE A 84 19.73 -0.40 4.60
C ILE A 84 19.80 -0.04 6.08
N LEU A 85 18.64 0.09 6.70
CA LEU A 85 18.48 0.38 8.12
C LEU A 85 17.78 -0.78 8.81
N GLU A 86 18.25 -1.14 10.00
CA GLU A 86 17.56 -2.01 10.95
C GLU A 86 17.59 -1.30 12.32
N THR A 87 16.42 -0.91 12.83
CA THR A 87 16.31 -0.17 14.09
C THR A 87 14.96 -0.38 14.76
N ASN A 88 14.90 -0.36 16.09
CA ASN A 88 13.65 -0.26 16.85
C ASN A 88 13.29 1.17 17.28
N LEU A 89 13.92 2.17 16.64
CA LEU A 89 13.78 3.58 16.97
C LEU A 89 13.07 4.39 15.89
N TYR A 90 12.59 3.75 14.82
CA TYR A 90 11.99 4.46 13.70
C TYR A 90 10.66 5.10 14.11
N LYS A 91 10.58 6.42 13.98
CA LYS A 91 9.37 7.20 14.16
C LYS A 91 8.66 7.30 12.83
N PHE A 92 7.59 6.52 12.67
CA PHE A 92 6.67 6.63 11.56
C PHE A 92 5.60 7.67 11.90
N LYS A 93 5.34 8.61 10.99
CA LYS A 93 4.30 9.61 11.14
C LYS A 93 3.36 9.58 9.93
N PHE A 94 2.10 9.35 10.19
CA PHE A 94 1.03 9.40 9.19
C PHE A 94 -0.16 10.16 9.77
N ALA A 95 -0.60 11.21 9.06
CA ALA A 95 -1.55 12.19 9.57
C ALA A 95 -1.15 12.70 10.98
N ASP A 96 -2.07 12.69 11.93
CA ASP A 96 -1.83 13.09 13.32
C ASP A 96 -1.36 11.93 14.22
N VAL A 97 -1.04 10.78 13.63
CA VAL A 97 -0.58 9.60 14.36
C VAL A 97 0.94 9.45 14.20
N GLU A 98 1.63 9.46 15.33
CA GLU A 98 3.04 9.08 15.42
C GLU A 98 3.16 7.70 16.11
N ARG A 99 4.00 6.83 15.54
CA ARG A 99 4.33 5.51 16.06
C ARG A 99 5.84 5.32 16.07
N ILE A 100 6.34 4.69 17.12
CA ILE A 100 7.72 4.20 17.18
C ILE A 100 7.67 2.70 17.00
N GLY A 101 8.54 2.16 16.16
CA GLY A 101 8.56 0.74 15.86
C GLY A 101 9.87 0.24 15.30
N GLU A 102 9.89 -1.06 15.06
CA GLU A 102 10.97 -1.75 14.39
C GLU A 102 10.85 -1.55 12.88
N TYR A 103 11.86 -0.93 12.28
CA TYR A 103 11.99 -0.79 10.84
C TYR A 103 13.18 -1.58 10.34
N LYS A 104 12.97 -2.30 9.24
CA LYS A 104 14.01 -2.96 8.47
C LYS A 104 13.78 -2.74 6.99
N GLY A 105 14.67 -2.03 6.31
CA GLY A 105 14.50 -1.83 4.87
C GLY A 105 15.42 -0.79 4.26
N ASP A 106 15.11 -0.47 3.02
CA ASP A 106 15.87 0.46 2.19
C ASP A 106 15.65 1.92 2.65
N LEU A 107 16.71 2.71 2.55
CA LEU A 107 16.68 4.16 2.71
C LEU A 107 17.23 4.84 1.46
N VAL A 108 16.65 5.99 1.12
CA VAL A 108 17.26 7.00 0.26
C VAL A 108 17.40 8.29 1.06
N ASP A 109 18.61 8.81 1.17
CA ASP A 109 18.93 10.05 1.91
C ASP A 109 18.39 10.05 3.36
N GLY A 110 18.51 8.90 4.03
CA GLY A 110 18.07 8.72 5.41
C GLY A 110 16.56 8.50 5.59
N ILE A 111 15.79 8.44 4.50
CA ILE A 111 14.32 8.31 4.50
C ILE A 111 13.93 6.96 3.88
N PRO A 112 13.00 6.19 4.47
CA PRO A 112 12.51 4.96 3.85
C PRO A 112 12.01 5.14 2.42
N ASN A 113 12.61 4.40 1.50
CA ASN A 113 12.33 4.45 0.08
C ASN A 113 12.85 3.16 -0.57
N GLY A 114 11.99 2.40 -1.25
CA GLY A 114 12.30 1.04 -1.71
C GLY A 114 11.41 0.02 -1.02
N TYR A 115 11.97 -1.08 -0.51
CA TYR A 115 11.20 -2.10 0.21
C TYR A 115 11.58 -2.14 1.68
N GLY A 116 10.60 -2.41 2.55
CA GLY A 116 10.86 -2.48 3.98
C GLY A 116 9.72 -3.05 4.80
N THR A 117 10.06 -3.45 6.02
CA THR A 117 9.16 -3.94 7.05
C THR A 117 9.09 -2.93 8.19
N PHE A 118 7.90 -2.66 8.71
CA PHE A 118 7.69 -1.87 9.92
C PHE A 118 6.72 -2.55 10.87
N THR A 119 7.18 -2.82 12.09
CA THR A 119 6.39 -3.46 13.15
C THR A 119 6.20 -2.47 14.29
N THR A 120 4.94 -2.25 14.69
CA THR A 120 4.59 -1.36 15.82
C THR A 120 3.26 -1.78 16.44
N GLN A 121 2.82 -1.07 17.46
CA GLN A 121 1.53 -1.29 18.11
C GLN A 121 0.54 -0.17 17.79
N ASN A 122 -0.73 -0.52 17.61
CA ASN A 122 -1.82 0.45 17.47
C ASN A 122 -2.21 1.06 18.83
N SER A 123 -3.23 1.94 18.86
CA SER A 123 -3.69 2.58 20.11
C SER A 123 -4.29 1.61 21.14
N GLN A 124 -4.69 0.41 20.70
CA GLN A 124 -5.20 -0.67 21.55
C GLN A 124 -4.10 -1.65 21.98
N LYS A 125 -2.83 -1.35 21.67
CA LYS A 125 -1.65 -2.18 21.94
C LYS A 125 -1.62 -3.51 21.18
N ILE A 126 -2.37 -3.61 20.09
CA ILE A 126 -2.29 -4.74 19.16
C ILE A 126 -1.10 -4.48 18.25
N GLU A 127 -0.17 -5.42 18.20
CA GLU A 127 0.96 -5.37 17.28
C GLU A 127 0.47 -5.56 15.84
N TYR A 128 1.09 -4.85 14.91
CA TYR A 128 0.92 -5.09 13.49
C TYR A 128 2.24 -4.87 12.76
N THR A 129 2.39 -5.58 11.66
CA THR A 129 3.54 -5.49 10.77
C THR A 129 3.07 -5.13 9.38
N TYR A 130 3.61 -4.04 8.84
CA TYR A 130 3.58 -3.72 7.42
C TYR A 130 4.83 -4.28 6.75
N GLU A 131 4.67 -4.90 5.59
CA GLU A 131 5.76 -5.30 4.70
C GLU A 131 5.41 -4.89 3.27
N GLY A 132 6.25 -4.09 2.62
CA GLY A 132 5.96 -3.63 1.26
C GLY A 132 6.84 -2.49 0.78
N GLU A 133 6.32 -1.79 -0.22
CA GLU A 133 6.97 -0.65 -0.87
C GLU A 133 6.83 0.65 -0.05
N TRP A 134 7.92 1.40 -0.02
CA TRP A 134 8.05 2.68 0.67
C TRP A 134 8.45 3.76 -0.32
N LYS A 135 7.90 4.95 -0.10
CA LYS A 135 8.30 6.15 -0.80
C LYS A 135 8.20 7.35 0.13
N ASP A 136 9.27 8.13 0.16
CA ASP A 136 9.34 9.38 0.94
C ASP A 136 8.93 9.20 2.42
N GLY A 137 9.28 8.05 3.02
CA GLY A 137 9.03 7.73 4.43
C GLY A 137 7.65 7.15 4.73
N LEU A 138 6.82 6.94 3.72
CA LEU A 138 5.45 6.41 3.84
C LEU A 138 5.31 5.09 3.07
N PHE A 139 4.35 4.26 3.49
CA PHE A 139 3.92 3.10 2.70
C PHE A 139 3.34 3.58 1.36
N ASP A 140 3.90 3.17 0.24
CA ASP A 140 3.47 3.63 -1.09
C ASP A 140 3.84 2.58 -2.15
N GLY A 141 2.83 1.97 -2.76
CA GLY A 141 2.97 0.81 -3.63
C GLY A 141 2.28 -0.43 -3.07
N GLN A 142 2.72 -1.62 -3.47
CA GLN A 142 2.16 -2.87 -2.99
C GLN A 142 2.70 -3.21 -1.61
N GLY A 143 1.82 -3.73 -0.74
CA GLY A 143 2.23 -4.18 0.58
C GLY A 143 1.20 -5.08 1.26
N THR A 144 1.60 -5.59 2.42
CA THR A 144 0.79 -6.43 3.29
C THR A 144 0.84 -5.88 4.71
N THR A 145 -0.30 -5.67 5.34
CA THR A 145 -0.40 -5.45 6.78
C THR A 145 -1.01 -6.67 7.45
N LYS A 146 -0.35 -7.16 8.51
CA LYS A 146 -0.82 -8.24 9.37
C LYS A 146 -0.90 -7.76 10.80
N TRP A 147 -1.97 -8.13 11.51
CA TRP A 147 -2.16 -7.85 12.92
C TRP A 147 -1.85 -9.10 13.74
N ASP A 148 -1.32 -8.91 14.94
CA ASP A 148 -1.26 -9.93 15.99
C ASP A 148 -2.64 -10.06 16.68
N ASP A 149 -3.66 -10.25 15.85
CA ASP A 149 -5.03 -10.53 16.24
C ASP A 149 -5.54 -11.63 15.29
N PRO A 150 -5.83 -12.85 15.79
CA PRO A 150 -6.25 -13.96 14.95
C PRO A 150 -7.60 -13.74 14.27
N GLU A 151 -8.41 -12.80 14.74
CA GLU A 151 -9.69 -12.43 14.12
C GLU A 151 -9.54 -11.31 13.08
N ALA A 152 -8.40 -10.61 13.07
CA ALA A 152 -8.13 -9.54 12.12
C ALA A 152 -7.67 -10.09 10.76
N GLU A 153 -8.35 -9.65 9.72
CA GLU A 153 -8.00 -10.00 8.35
C GLU A 153 -6.75 -9.25 7.90
N SER A 154 -5.84 -9.94 7.21
CA SER A 154 -4.69 -9.28 6.56
C SER A 154 -5.16 -8.31 5.47
N GLN A 155 -4.46 -7.19 5.29
CA GLN A 155 -4.69 -6.24 4.21
C GLN A 155 -3.58 -6.39 3.17
N ILE A 156 -3.91 -6.95 2.01
CA ILE A 156 -2.97 -7.18 0.92
C ILE A 156 -3.38 -6.34 -0.28
N GLY A 157 -2.51 -5.43 -0.73
CA GLY A 157 -2.77 -4.64 -1.92
C GLY A 157 -2.08 -3.29 -1.89
N THR A 158 -2.72 -2.31 -2.53
CA THR A 158 -2.13 -1.00 -2.78
C THR A 158 -2.22 -0.06 -1.56
N TYR A 159 -1.09 0.58 -1.25
CA TYR A 159 -0.95 1.69 -0.31
C TYR A 159 -0.56 2.96 -1.06
N LYS A 160 -1.09 4.11 -0.66
CA LYS A 160 -0.71 5.41 -1.22
C LYS A 160 -0.59 6.42 -0.08
N GLN A 161 0.58 7.08 0.01
CA GLN A 161 0.89 8.03 1.08
C GLN A 161 0.59 7.51 2.50
N GLY A 162 0.87 6.24 2.78
CA GLY A 162 0.66 5.61 4.09
C GLY A 162 -0.73 5.01 4.30
N LYS A 163 -1.68 5.23 3.39
CA LYS A 163 -3.05 4.73 3.50
C LYS A 163 -3.28 3.48 2.67
N TYR A 164 -3.96 2.47 3.23
CA TYR A 164 -4.42 1.30 2.49
C TYR A 164 -5.61 1.68 1.59
N VAL A 165 -5.41 1.62 0.28
CA VAL A 165 -6.38 1.98 -0.76
C VAL A 165 -6.31 0.97 -1.90
N PRO A 166 -6.78 -0.27 -1.67
CA PRO A 166 -6.67 -1.34 -2.64
C PRO A 166 -7.44 -1.01 -3.91
N GLU A 167 -6.91 -1.40 -5.07
CA GLU A 167 -7.69 -1.35 -6.29
C GLU A 167 -8.87 -2.35 -6.18
N PHE A 168 -9.96 -2.13 -6.93
CA PHE A 168 -11.21 -2.86 -6.72
C PHE A 168 -11.06 -4.40 -6.78
N TYR A 169 -10.21 -4.92 -7.67
CA TYR A 169 -9.92 -6.36 -7.75
C TYR A 169 -9.14 -6.89 -6.53
N GLU A 170 -8.25 -6.07 -5.95
CA GLU A 170 -7.51 -6.40 -4.73
C GLU A 170 -8.48 -6.44 -3.55
N MET A 171 -9.35 -5.44 -3.45
CA MET A 171 -10.41 -5.40 -2.44
C MET A 171 -11.26 -6.68 -2.49
N LEU A 172 -11.75 -7.07 -3.68
CA LEU A 172 -12.53 -8.31 -3.84
C LEU A 172 -11.74 -9.57 -3.44
N SER A 173 -10.45 -9.63 -3.76
CA SER A 173 -9.58 -10.73 -3.34
C SER A 173 -9.39 -10.81 -1.83
N ASN A 174 -9.36 -9.68 -1.12
CA ASN A 174 -9.33 -9.68 0.34
C ASN A 174 -10.69 -10.11 0.91
N LEU A 175 -11.78 -9.59 0.34
CA LEU A 175 -13.16 -9.91 0.75
C LEU A 175 -13.50 -11.39 0.54
N SER A 176 -12.89 -12.07 -0.43
CA SER A 176 -13.17 -13.47 -0.72
C SER A 176 -12.74 -14.43 0.39
N GLY A 177 -11.74 -14.04 1.19
CA GLY A 177 -11.23 -14.80 2.32
C GLY A 177 -12.00 -14.62 3.63
N ARG A 178 -12.98 -13.71 3.68
CA ARG A 178 -13.70 -13.39 4.93
C ARG A 178 -14.53 -14.56 5.43
N PRO A 179 -14.45 -14.94 6.72
CA PRO A 179 -15.25 -16.04 7.26
C PRO A 179 -16.77 -15.81 7.22
N SER A 180 -17.21 -14.55 7.21
CA SER A 180 -18.63 -14.19 7.25
C SER A 180 -19.38 -14.52 5.95
N MET A 181 -18.72 -14.41 4.81
CA MET A 181 -19.29 -14.72 3.49
C MET A 181 -18.18 -15.12 2.51
N PRO A 182 -17.52 -16.28 2.72
CA PRO A 182 -16.36 -16.68 1.94
C PRO A 182 -16.77 -17.06 0.52
N PHE A 183 -15.93 -16.74 -0.45
CA PHE A 183 -16.09 -17.23 -1.82
C PHE A 183 -14.72 -17.50 -2.45
N THR A 184 -14.68 -18.40 -3.41
CA THR A 184 -13.47 -18.62 -4.21
C THR A 184 -13.52 -17.73 -5.43
N LEU A 185 -12.64 -16.73 -5.48
CA LEU A 185 -12.48 -15.85 -6.65
C LEU A 185 -11.75 -16.62 -7.77
N PRO A 186 -12.41 -16.90 -8.92
CA PRO A 186 -11.76 -17.60 -10.03
C PRO A 186 -10.67 -16.75 -10.70
N ASP A 187 -9.58 -17.39 -11.16
CA ASP A 187 -8.49 -16.69 -11.86
C ASP A 187 -8.98 -15.92 -13.09
N ILE A 188 -9.95 -16.45 -13.82
CA ILE A 188 -10.54 -15.77 -14.98
C ILE A 188 -11.22 -14.45 -14.57
N SER A 189 -11.99 -14.47 -13.48
CA SER A 189 -12.64 -13.28 -12.92
C SER A 189 -11.61 -12.28 -12.39
N TYR A 190 -10.61 -12.75 -11.63
CA TYR A 190 -9.55 -11.90 -11.09
C TYR A 190 -8.78 -11.19 -12.20
N ASN A 191 -8.37 -11.93 -13.24
CA ASN A 191 -7.62 -11.37 -14.37
C ASN A 191 -8.47 -10.40 -15.18
N PHE A 192 -9.75 -10.69 -15.39
CA PHE A 192 -10.68 -9.79 -16.06
C PHE A 192 -10.79 -8.45 -15.29
N LEU A 193 -11.06 -8.51 -13.99
CA LEU A 193 -11.15 -7.32 -13.12
C LEU A 193 -9.87 -6.48 -13.17
N LYS A 194 -8.71 -7.13 -13.10
CA LYS A 194 -7.40 -6.45 -13.12
C LYS A 194 -7.13 -5.75 -14.46
N GLN A 195 -7.52 -6.36 -15.58
CA GLN A 195 -7.28 -5.84 -16.94
C GLN A 195 -8.31 -4.80 -17.39
N HIS A 196 -9.52 -4.84 -16.84
CA HIS A 196 -10.68 -4.07 -17.28
C HIS A 196 -11.27 -3.19 -16.16
N GLN A 197 -10.41 -2.54 -15.38
CA GLN A 197 -10.85 -1.71 -14.25
C GLN A 197 -11.78 -0.56 -14.68
N ASP A 198 -11.63 -0.08 -15.92
CA ASP A 198 -12.47 0.94 -16.55
C ASP A 198 -13.92 0.50 -16.80
N LEU A 199 -14.22 -0.80 -16.70
CA LEU A 199 -15.57 -1.33 -16.87
C LEU A 199 -16.37 -1.35 -15.56
N PHE A 200 -15.80 -0.97 -14.42
CA PHE A 200 -16.47 -1.03 -13.12
C PHE A 200 -16.79 0.37 -12.58
N ALA A 201 -18.01 0.54 -12.06
CA ALA A 201 -18.65 1.83 -11.77
C ALA A 201 -18.91 2.69 -13.01
N VAL A 202 -19.37 2.07 -14.11
CA VAL A 202 -19.78 2.78 -15.33
C VAL A 202 -21.25 3.14 -15.28
N ASN A 203 -21.59 4.29 -15.88
CA ASN A 203 -22.96 4.81 -15.91
C ASN A 203 -23.68 4.56 -17.24
N THR A 204 -23.07 3.80 -18.17
CA THR A 204 -23.60 3.59 -19.52
C THR A 204 -23.43 2.16 -19.98
N TYR A 205 -24.36 1.70 -20.82
CA TYR A 205 -24.34 0.38 -21.45
C TYR A 205 -23.18 0.19 -22.44
N ASP A 206 -22.79 1.26 -23.15
CA ASP A 206 -21.84 1.18 -24.28
C ASP A 206 -20.47 0.61 -23.87
N ALA A 207 -20.00 0.95 -22.67
CA ALA A 207 -18.72 0.46 -22.15
C ALA A 207 -18.71 -1.07 -21.96
N ILE A 208 -19.84 -1.66 -21.57
CA ILE A 208 -19.93 -3.06 -21.16
C ILE A 208 -20.55 -3.98 -22.22
N ALA A 209 -21.19 -3.40 -23.24
CA ALA A 209 -21.86 -4.13 -24.31
C ALA A 209 -21.01 -5.26 -24.95
N PRO A 210 -19.69 -5.09 -25.19
CA PRO A 210 -18.87 -6.16 -25.78
C PRO A 210 -18.73 -7.42 -24.90
N TYR A 211 -18.97 -7.28 -23.60
CA TYR A 211 -18.78 -8.33 -22.61
C TYR A 211 -20.10 -8.91 -22.10
N LEU A 212 -21.23 -8.32 -22.48
CA LEU A 212 -22.54 -8.72 -21.99
C LEU A 212 -22.96 -10.07 -22.58
N ASP A 213 -23.39 -10.98 -21.72
CA ASP A 213 -24.04 -12.23 -22.12
C ASP A 213 -25.33 -12.43 -21.31
N GLY A 214 -26.45 -11.98 -21.90
CA GLY A 214 -27.79 -12.12 -21.33
C GLY A 214 -28.34 -13.55 -21.32
N THR A 215 -27.61 -14.53 -21.87
CA THR A 215 -28.04 -15.94 -21.84
C THR A 215 -27.62 -16.65 -20.54
N ILE A 216 -26.75 -16.02 -19.74
CA ILE A 216 -26.24 -16.58 -18.49
C ILE A 216 -27.22 -16.30 -17.35
N GLU A 217 -28.13 -17.24 -17.15
CA GLU A 217 -29.04 -17.29 -16.00
C GLU A 217 -28.39 -17.80 -14.70
N TYR A 218 -29.05 -17.57 -13.56
CA TYR A 218 -28.65 -18.03 -12.22
C TYR A 218 -28.28 -19.52 -12.16
N LYS A 219 -29.08 -20.40 -12.80
CA LYS A 219 -28.84 -21.85 -12.83
C LYS A 219 -27.50 -22.23 -13.48
N HIS A 220 -26.99 -21.42 -14.41
CA HIS A 220 -25.68 -21.63 -15.02
C HIS A 220 -24.57 -21.32 -14.03
N LEU A 221 -24.71 -20.23 -13.27
CA LEU A 221 -23.76 -19.82 -12.24
C LEU A 221 -23.72 -20.85 -11.10
N GLN A 222 -24.88 -21.33 -10.64
CA GLN A 222 -24.94 -22.38 -9.61
C GLN A 222 -24.23 -23.67 -10.04
N LYS A 223 -24.39 -24.06 -11.30
CA LYS A 223 -23.79 -25.29 -11.82
C LYS A 223 -22.27 -25.17 -11.98
N THR A 224 -21.78 -24.01 -12.42
CA THR A 224 -20.37 -23.77 -12.72
C THR A 224 -19.98 -22.31 -12.44
N PRO A 225 -19.80 -21.90 -11.17
CA PRO A 225 -19.64 -20.48 -10.81
C PRO A 225 -18.34 -19.87 -11.36
N GLY A 226 -17.29 -20.67 -11.52
CA GLY A 226 -16.00 -20.20 -12.03
C GLY A 226 -15.86 -20.08 -13.55
N LYS A 227 -16.90 -20.38 -14.33
CA LYS A 227 -16.81 -20.47 -15.80
C LYS A 227 -16.96 -19.12 -16.51
N TYR A 228 -17.72 -18.20 -15.93
CA TYR A 228 -18.22 -17.01 -16.63
C TYR A 228 -17.54 -15.70 -16.21
N GLY A 229 -16.33 -15.80 -15.65
CA GLY A 229 -15.57 -14.64 -15.15
C GLY A 229 -14.97 -13.72 -16.20
N ASP A 230 -15.38 -13.86 -17.47
CA ASP A 230 -15.04 -12.98 -18.59
C ASP A 230 -16.29 -12.45 -19.31
N LYS A 231 -17.45 -12.54 -18.66
CA LYS A 231 -18.75 -12.08 -19.16
C LYS A 231 -19.48 -11.27 -18.10
N ILE A 232 -20.00 -10.12 -18.51
CA ILE A 232 -20.94 -9.34 -17.70
C ILE A 232 -22.32 -9.95 -17.89
N ILE A 233 -23.04 -10.17 -16.78
CA ILE A 233 -24.45 -10.57 -16.80
C ILE A 233 -25.33 -9.39 -16.40
N SER A 234 -26.61 -9.44 -16.75
CA SER A 234 -27.62 -8.48 -16.32
C SER A 234 -28.67 -9.14 -15.43
N VAL A 235 -28.98 -8.52 -14.29
CA VAL A 235 -29.97 -9.01 -13.33
C VAL A 235 -30.97 -7.89 -13.03
N ASN A 236 -32.21 -8.06 -13.51
CA ASN A 236 -33.31 -7.21 -13.11
C ASN A 236 -33.72 -7.57 -11.68
N SER A 237 -33.48 -6.67 -10.74
CA SER A 237 -33.47 -7.01 -9.32
C SER A 237 -34.22 -6.01 -8.45
N LYS A 238 -34.56 -6.45 -7.24
CA LYS A 238 -34.94 -5.60 -6.12
C LYS A 238 -33.81 -5.61 -5.09
N ILE A 239 -33.45 -4.44 -4.58
CA ILE A 239 -32.48 -4.30 -3.49
C ILE A 239 -33.15 -4.74 -2.19
N GLN A 240 -32.59 -5.77 -1.55
CA GLN A 240 -33.04 -6.31 -0.28
C GLN A 240 -32.30 -5.68 0.89
N GLN A 241 -31.01 -5.40 0.72
CA GLN A 241 -30.16 -4.68 1.69
C GLN A 241 -29.05 -3.94 0.94
N ILE A 242 -28.61 -2.81 1.50
CA ILE A 242 -27.53 -2.01 0.93
C ILE A 242 -26.68 -1.36 2.03
N PHE A 243 -25.37 -1.38 1.86
CA PHE A 243 -24.40 -0.80 2.79
C PHE A 243 -23.28 -0.11 2.05
N GLU A 244 -22.96 1.14 2.41
CA GLU A 244 -21.82 1.87 1.88
C GLU A 244 -20.64 1.83 2.86
N ASN A 245 -19.45 1.52 2.34
CA ASN A 245 -18.19 1.59 3.05
C ASN A 245 -17.42 2.76 2.48
N VAL A 246 -17.57 3.92 3.11
CA VAL A 246 -16.99 5.19 2.65
C VAL A 246 -15.58 5.33 3.17
N VAL A 247 -14.64 5.51 2.24
CA VAL A 247 -13.29 5.99 2.54
C VAL A 247 -13.35 7.52 2.58
N ASP A 248 -12.63 8.17 3.50
CA ASP A 248 -12.64 9.64 3.68
C ASP A 248 -12.50 10.44 2.37
N ASP A 249 -12.92 11.71 2.41
CA ASP A 249 -13.24 12.54 1.23
C ASP A 249 -12.14 12.55 0.15
N ASP A 250 -10.86 12.68 0.56
CA ASP A 250 -9.70 12.72 -0.34
C ASP A 250 -9.45 11.39 -1.09
N TRP A 251 -10.01 10.30 -0.58
CA TRP A 251 -9.83 8.93 -1.09
C TRP A 251 -11.16 8.24 -1.39
N SER A 252 -12.26 8.99 -1.44
CA SER A 252 -13.63 8.52 -1.65
C SER A 252 -13.82 7.62 -2.88
N LYS A 253 -12.97 7.74 -3.90
CA LYS A 253 -12.95 6.83 -5.07
C LYS A 253 -12.66 5.36 -4.73
N TYR A 254 -12.11 5.09 -3.56
CA TYR A 254 -11.84 3.74 -3.03
C TYR A 254 -12.96 3.20 -2.13
N SER A 255 -14.05 3.96 -1.97
CA SER A 255 -15.26 3.49 -1.30
C SER A 255 -15.87 2.33 -2.09
N TYR A 256 -16.75 1.57 -1.46
CA TYR A 256 -17.54 0.56 -2.14
C TYR A 256 -18.90 0.35 -1.49
N THR A 257 -19.85 -0.11 -2.28
CA THR A 257 -21.20 -0.45 -1.87
C THR A 257 -21.39 -1.95 -1.92
N SER A 258 -21.95 -2.53 -0.85
CA SER A 258 -22.40 -3.93 -0.83
C SER A 258 -23.91 -3.98 -0.95
N LEU A 259 -24.42 -4.78 -1.88
CA LEU A 259 -25.85 -4.94 -2.10
C LEU A 259 -26.23 -6.42 -2.00
N LEU A 260 -27.27 -6.73 -1.22
CA LEU A 260 -28.02 -7.97 -1.39
C LEU A 260 -29.20 -7.66 -2.29
N VAL A 261 -29.27 -8.31 -3.45
CA VAL A 261 -30.37 -8.14 -4.41
C VAL A 261 -31.03 -9.48 -4.70
N SER A 262 -32.30 -9.46 -5.11
CA SER A 262 -32.98 -10.65 -5.61
C SER A 262 -33.65 -10.38 -6.95
N ASP A 263 -33.66 -11.38 -7.82
CA ASP A 263 -34.48 -11.36 -9.03
C ASP A 263 -35.95 -11.71 -8.75
N GLY A 264 -36.76 -11.80 -9.80
CA GLY A 264 -38.19 -12.13 -9.71
C GLY A 264 -38.49 -13.56 -9.25
N ASP A 265 -37.51 -14.48 -9.35
CA ASP A 265 -37.63 -15.88 -8.95
C ASP A 265 -37.07 -16.11 -7.52
N TYR A 266 -36.73 -15.02 -6.81
CA TYR A 266 -36.07 -15.06 -5.50
C TYR A 266 -34.70 -15.74 -5.52
N ASN A 267 -33.98 -15.67 -6.64
CA ASN A 267 -32.56 -15.97 -6.64
C ASN A 267 -31.81 -14.75 -6.08
N TYR A 268 -30.85 -15.01 -5.19
CA TYR A 268 -30.13 -13.95 -4.49
C TYR A 268 -28.73 -13.74 -5.06
N TYR A 269 -28.32 -12.48 -5.09
CA TYR A 269 -26.99 -12.06 -5.52
C TYR A 269 -26.41 -11.12 -4.48
N TRP A 270 -25.14 -11.32 -4.15
CA TRP A 270 -24.36 -10.36 -3.39
C TRP A 270 -23.48 -9.58 -4.35
N VAL A 271 -23.67 -8.27 -4.41
CA VAL A 271 -22.98 -7.39 -5.35
C VAL A 271 -22.03 -6.50 -4.57
N TYR A 272 -20.76 -6.53 -4.91
CA TYR A 272 -19.80 -5.52 -4.50
C TYR A 272 -19.66 -4.52 -5.64
N TYR A 273 -20.00 -3.26 -5.42
CA TYR A 273 -19.95 -2.19 -6.42
C TYR A 273 -18.90 -1.15 -6.02
N PRO A 274 -17.99 -0.72 -6.91
CA PRO A 274 -17.02 0.31 -6.59
C PRO A 274 -17.69 1.67 -6.44
N GLY A 275 -17.32 2.42 -5.40
CA GLY A 275 -17.92 3.70 -5.06
C GLY A 275 -19.24 3.59 -4.27
N THR A 276 -19.87 4.75 -4.12
CA THR A 276 -21.20 4.93 -3.51
C THR A 276 -22.28 4.99 -4.58
N CYS A 277 -23.55 4.90 -4.20
CA CYS A 277 -24.67 5.03 -5.16
C CYS A 277 -25.90 5.70 -4.53
N GLU A 278 -26.84 6.11 -5.38
CA GLU A 278 -28.04 6.86 -4.98
C GLU A 278 -29.25 5.98 -4.59
N TYR A 279 -29.09 4.65 -4.62
CA TYR A 279 -30.16 3.70 -4.40
C TYR A 279 -30.36 3.36 -2.92
N PHE A 280 -31.59 2.96 -2.58
CA PHE A 280 -31.97 2.54 -1.24
C PHE A 280 -32.54 1.12 -1.21
N GLU A 281 -32.65 0.57 0.00
CA GLU A 281 -33.38 -0.68 0.22
C GLU A 281 -34.81 -0.58 -0.33
N GLY A 282 -35.22 -1.59 -1.10
CA GLY A 282 -36.54 -1.66 -1.72
C GLY A 282 -36.58 -1.17 -3.17
N ASP A 283 -35.59 -0.40 -3.62
CA ASP A 283 -35.50 0.08 -5.00
C ASP A 283 -35.30 -1.07 -5.99
N ARG A 284 -35.66 -0.80 -7.25
CA ARG A 284 -35.50 -1.73 -8.36
C ARG A 284 -34.41 -1.22 -9.30
N VAL A 285 -33.48 -2.10 -9.62
CA VAL A 285 -32.31 -1.77 -10.42
C VAL A 285 -31.89 -2.96 -11.28
N CYS A 286 -31.39 -2.68 -12.47
CA CYS A 286 -30.71 -3.63 -13.32
C CYS A 286 -29.24 -3.64 -12.91
N VAL A 287 -28.81 -4.71 -12.27
CA VAL A 287 -27.40 -4.92 -11.93
C VAL A 287 -26.71 -5.52 -13.16
N TYR A 288 -25.68 -4.83 -13.64
CA TYR A 288 -24.70 -5.41 -14.55
C TYR A 288 -23.48 -5.80 -13.73
N GLY A 289 -23.08 -7.06 -13.77
CA GLY A 289 -21.98 -7.53 -12.94
C GLY A 289 -21.21 -8.70 -13.52
N LEU A 290 -19.93 -8.77 -13.17
CA LEU A 290 -19.08 -9.92 -13.48
C LEU A 290 -19.31 -11.00 -12.41
N PRO A 291 -19.61 -12.25 -12.76
CA PRO A 291 -19.61 -13.36 -11.81
C PRO A 291 -18.22 -13.58 -11.21
N ILE A 292 -18.12 -13.50 -9.89
CA ILE A 292 -16.86 -13.66 -9.14
C ILE A 292 -16.88 -14.80 -8.12
N GLY A 293 -17.96 -15.57 -8.09
CA GLY A 293 -18.07 -16.77 -7.25
C GLY A 293 -19.49 -16.99 -6.74
N SER A 294 -19.61 -17.87 -5.76
CA SER A 294 -20.84 -18.15 -5.02
C SER A 294 -20.52 -18.21 -3.54
N SER A 295 -21.47 -17.81 -2.70
CA SER A 295 -21.32 -17.86 -1.26
C SER A 295 -22.66 -18.17 -0.58
N GLY A 296 -22.68 -18.13 0.74
CA GLY A 296 -23.88 -18.11 1.54
C GLY A 296 -23.63 -17.55 2.93
N PHE A 297 -24.70 -17.11 3.57
CA PHE A 297 -24.68 -16.59 4.94
C PHE A 297 -25.89 -17.08 5.71
N ASP A 298 -25.77 -17.11 7.04
CA ASP A 298 -26.85 -17.52 7.92
C ASP A 298 -27.99 -16.49 7.91
N ASN A 299 -29.22 -16.97 7.78
CA ASN A 299 -30.40 -16.14 7.76
C ASN A 299 -31.15 -16.18 9.10
N ILE A 300 -31.98 -15.16 9.33
CA ILE A 300 -32.77 -15.01 10.56
C ILE A 300 -33.79 -16.15 10.78
N GLY A 301 -34.06 -16.96 9.75
CA GLY A 301 -34.90 -18.13 9.82
C GLY A 301 -34.19 -19.39 10.32
N GLY A 302 -32.89 -19.31 10.66
CA GLY A 302 -32.07 -20.43 11.12
C GLY A 302 -31.58 -21.35 10.00
N GLY A 303 -31.64 -20.90 8.74
CA GLY A 303 -31.05 -21.59 7.58
C GLY A 303 -29.95 -20.76 6.93
N THR A 304 -29.52 -21.18 5.74
CA THR A 304 -28.52 -20.46 4.94
C THR A 304 -29.16 -19.87 3.69
N THR A 305 -28.88 -18.60 3.40
CA THR A 305 -29.20 -17.98 2.12
C THR A 305 -28.01 -18.15 1.18
N LEU A 306 -28.22 -18.82 0.04
CA LEU A 306 -27.20 -18.97 -0.99
C LEU A 306 -27.24 -17.79 -1.96
N VAL A 307 -26.07 -17.31 -2.36
CA VAL A 307 -25.93 -16.17 -3.27
C VAL A 307 -24.93 -16.46 -4.39
N GLN A 308 -25.15 -15.87 -5.56
CA GLN A 308 -24.09 -15.64 -6.53
C GLN A 308 -23.42 -14.31 -6.23
N VAL A 309 -22.10 -14.27 -6.23
CA VAL A 309 -21.34 -13.06 -5.92
C VAL A 309 -20.96 -12.37 -7.23
N LEU A 310 -21.27 -11.09 -7.34
CA LEU A 310 -20.98 -10.26 -8.50
C LEU A 310 -20.05 -9.10 -8.14
N ALA A 311 -19.09 -8.82 -9.01
CA ALA A 311 -18.45 -7.51 -9.06
C ALA A 311 -19.33 -6.59 -9.92
N GLY A 312 -20.00 -5.64 -9.29
CA GLY A 312 -20.91 -4.69 -9.91
C GLY A 312 -20.18 -3.74 -10.85
N SER A 313 -20.58 -3.78 -12.11
CA SER A 313 -20.07 -2.92 -13.17
C SER A 313 -20.92 -1.67 -13.34
N ALA A 314 -22.25 -1.84 -13.40
CA ALA A 314 -23.21 -0.75 -13.49
C ALA A 314 -24.49 -1.07 -12.71
N LEU A 315 -25.11 -0.04 -12.16
CA LEU A 315 -26.43 -0.09 -11.53
C LEU A 315 -27.34 0.88 -12.30
N LEU A 316 -28.26 0.35 -13.11
CA LEU A 316 -29.12 1.17 -13.98
C LEU A 316 -30.60 1.05 -13.57
N PRO A 317 -31.39 2.13 -13.60
CA PRO A 317 -32.80 2.09 -13.23
C PRO A 317 -33.63 1.21 -14.18
N ILE A 318 -34.74 0.65 -13.67
CA ILE A 318 -35.74 -0.15 -14.42
C ILE A 318 -37.12 0.48 -14.32
#